data_AF-A0A914RQX8-F1
#
_entry.id   AF-A0A914RQX8-F1
#
_cell.length_a   1.000
_cell.length_b   1.000
_cell.length_c   1.000
_cell.angle_alpha   90.00
_cell.angle_beta   90.00
_cell.angle_gamma   90.00
#
_symmetry.space_group_name_H-M   'P 1'
#
loop_
_entity.id
_entity.type
_entity.pdbx_description
1 polymer ?
#
loop_
_entity_poly.entity_id
_entity_poly.type
_entity_poly.pdbx_seq_one_letter_code
_entity_poly.pdbx_strand_id
1 'polypeptide(L)'
;LVCFSFRSYVELLSIAAILSELKIACLDAQRKEAKKSYQENIQSYVKEYMGKPLEKVHVFFEGIEQAIEQGMKPEEIAFQQQFSRAELRKVLALYPGKEVKKGLEQLYRNVEKHLVENSPLLQVVWRHMQDEFLKELKRYHQIIGQCYANSRIDLEVSIQDVLTYFSQFAQEH
;
A
#
# COMPACT_ATOMS: atom_id res chain seq x y z
N LEU A 1 0.13 -8.47 21.62
CA LEU A 1 -0.01 -7.00 21.54
C LEU A 1 -0.90 -6.57 20.36
N VAL A 2 -0.66 -7.08 19.15
CA VAL A 2 -1.47 -6.79 17.94
C VAL A 2 -2.96 -7.15 18.09
N CYS A 3 -3.30 -8.35 18.59
CA CYS A 3 -4.70 -8.73 18.82
C CYS A 3 -5.41 -7.89 19.92
N PHE A 4 -4.66 -7.27 20.84
CA PHE A 4 -5.21 -6.40 21.88
C PHE A 4 -5.56 -5.01 21.33
N SER A 5 -4.77 -4.52 20.37
CA SER A 5 -5.11 -3.33 19.58
C SER A 5 -6.41 -3.60 18.81
N PHE A 6 -6.48 -4.72 18.09
CA PHE A 6 -7.65 -5.07 17.26
C PHE A 6 -9.00 -5.18 17.98
N ARG A 7 -9.01 -5.67 19.23
CA ARG A 7 -10.24 -5.77 20.03
C ARG A 7 -10.75 -4.39 20.47
N SER A 8 -9.83 -3.48 20.79
CA SER A 8 -10.15 -2.07 21.04
C SER A 8 -10.68 -1.36 19.79
N TYR A 9 -10.31 -1.81 18.59
CA TYR A 9 -10.71 -1.19 17.32
C TYR A 9 -12.18 -1.48 16.99
N VAL A 10 -12.64 -2.71 17.21
CA VAL A 10 -14.06 -3.08 16.98
C VAL A 10 -14.97 -2.37 17.99
N GLU A 11 -14.51 -2.22 19.23
CA GLU A 11 -15.22 -1.44 20.26
C GLU A 11 -15.25 0.06 19.92
N LEU A 12 -14.15 0.66 19.48
CA LEU A 12 -14.13 2.06 19.06
C LEU A 12 -14.99 2.31 17.81
N LEU A 13 -15.03 1.37 16.86
CA LEU A 13 -15.87 1.48 15.66
C LEU A 13 -17.37 1.36 16.01
N SER A 14 -17.73 0.41 16.89
CA SER A 14 -19.11 0.24 17.33
C SER A 14 -19.58 1.44 18.15
N ILE A 15 -18.72 1.98 19.04
CA ILE A 15 -18.99 3.22 19.77
C ILE A 15 -19.15 4.38 18.79
N ALA A 16 -18.26 4.55 17.80
CA ALA A 16 -18.37 5.63 16.82
C ALA A 16 -19.63 5.52 15.94
N ALA A 17 -20.06 4.30 15.58
CA ALA A 17 -21.29 4.05 14.83
C ALA A 17 -22.55 4.32 15.67
N ILE A 18 -22.59 3.87 16.93
CA ILE A 18 -23.70 4.14 17.87
C ILE A 18 -23.79 5.64 18.17
N LEU A 19 -22.65 6.29 18.40
CA LEU A 19 -22.57 7.73 18.59
C LEU A 19 -22.89 8.52 17.31
N SER A 20 -22.75 7.91 16.12
CA SER A 20 -23.14 8.49 14.83
C SER A 20 -24.66 8.60 14.68
N GLU A 21 -25.38 7.54 15.08
CA GLU A 21 -26.85 7.47 15.07
C GLU A 21 -27.49 8.40 16.10
N LEU A 22 -26.84 8.58 17.26
CA LEU A 22 -27.26 9.53 18.28
C LEU A 22 -26.74 10.92 17.92
N LYS A 23 -27.57 11.76 17.27
CA LYS A 23 -27.27 13.18 16.95
C LYS A 23 -27.22 14.08 18.21
N ILE A 24 -26.33 13.75 19.14
CA ILE A 24 -26.13 14.49 20.39
C ILE A 24 -25.00 15.49 20.16
N ALA A 25 -25.34 16.78 20.05
CA ALA A 25 -24.40 17.85 19.73
C ALA A 25 -23.20 17.96 20.69
N CYS A 26 -23.35 17.53 21.96
CA CYS A 26 -22.23 17.56 22.91
C CYS A 26 -21.16 16.47 22.69
N LEU A 27 -21.36 15.58 21.71
CA LEU A 27 -20.45 14.49 21.37
C LEU A 27 -19.67 14.74 20.06
N ASP A 28 -19.83 15.91 19.43
CA ASP A 28 -19.18 16.23 18.15
C ASP A 28 -17.65 16.21 18.25
N ALA A 29 -17.09 16.68 19.37
CA ALA A 29 -15.65 16.65 19.62
C ALA A 29 -15.12 15.21 19.71
N GLN A 30 -15.83 14.35 20.46
CA GLN A 30 -15.51 12.93 20.63
C GLN A 30 -15.65 12.18 19.30
N ARG A 31 -16.66 12.51 18.49
CA ARG A 31 -16.84 11.93 17.15
C ARG A 31 -15.68 12.30 16.21
N LYS A 32 -15.22 13.56 16.25
CA LYS A 32 -14.07 14.01 15.46
C LYS A 32 -12.78 13.32 15.88
N GLU A 33 -12.55 13.20 17.18
CA GLU A 33 -11.36 12.51 17.71
C GLU A 33 -11.39 11.01 17.40
N ALA A 34 -12.54 10.34 17.56
CA ALA A 34 -12.70 8.94 17.20
C ALA A 34 -12.44 8.70 15.70
N LYS A 35 -12.93 9.59 14.82
CA LYS A 35 -12.66 9.51 13.37
C LYS A 35 -11.18 9.70 13.03
N LYS A 36 -10.51 10.65 13.68
CA LYS A 36 -9.07 10.89 13.50
C LYS A 36 -8.26 9.67 13.95
N SER A 37 -8.51 9.19 15.17
CA SER A 37 -7.85 8.00 15.70
C SER A 37 -8.07 6.78 14.80
N TYR A 38 -9.28 6.61 14.28
CA TYR A 38 -9.59 5.56 13.29
C TYR A 38 -8.73 5.66 12.03
N GLN A 39 -8.60 6.86 11.44
CA GLN A 39 -7.78 7.07 10.24
C GLN A 39 -6.29 6.80 10.49
N GLU A 40 -5.75 7.29 11.60
CA GLU A 40 -4.35 7.08 12.00
C GLU A 40 -4.07 5.59 12.22
N ASN A 41 -4.99 4.89 12.88
CA ASN A 41 -4.88 3.47 13.16
C ASN A 41 -4.92 2.62 11.88
N ILE A 42 -5.81 2.94 10.93
CA ILE A 42 -5.84 2.27 9.63
C ILE A 42 -4.56 2.50 8.85
N GLN A 43 -4.04 3.74 8.83
CA GLN A 43 -2.80 4.04 8.12
C GLN A 43 -1.62 3.26 8.72
N SER A 44 -1.51 3.23 10.04
CA SER A 44 -0.51 2.42 10.75
C SER A 44 -0.65 0.93 10.43
N TYR A 45 -1.88 0.40 10.44
CA TYR A 45 -2.13 -1.00 10.07
C TYR A 45 -1.71 -1.30 8.64
N VAL A 46 -2.11 -0.48 7.68
CA VAL A 46 -1.71 -0.68 6.28
C VAL A 46 -0.19 -0.64 6.15
N LYS A 47 0.48 0.34 6.77
CA LYS A 47 1.95 0.43 6.75
C LYS A 47 2.65 -0.79 7.34
N GLU A 48 2.11 -1.35 8.43
CA GLU A 48 2.69 -2.50 9.13
C GLU A 48 2.41 -3.83 8.42
N TYR A 49 1.18 -4.03 7.91
CA TYR A 49 0.69 -5.33 7.44
C TYR A 49 0.61 -5.49 5.92
N MET A 50 0.66 -4.40 5.16
CA MET A 50 0.78 -4.48 3.70
C MET A 50 2.08 -5.18 3.29
N GLY A 51 3.12 -5.08 4.13
CA GLY A 51 4.44 -5.60 3.85
C GLY A 51 5.10 -4.89 2.65
N LYS A 52 6.19 -5.46 2.16
CA LYS A 52 6.81 -5.05 0.89
C LYS A 52 6.52 -6.13 -0.16
N PRO A 53 5.30 -6.22 -0.73
CA PRO A 53 4.95 -7.26 -1.71
C PRO A 53 5.88 -7.24 -2.94
N LEU A 54 6.46 -6.07 -3.22
CA LEU A 54 7.50 -5.86 -4.23
C LEU A 54 8.84 -5.50 -3.57
N GLU A 55 9.27 -6.22 -2.52
CA GLU A 55 10.41 -5.84 -1.67
C GLU A 55 11.66 -5.44 -2.42
N LYS A 56 12.12 -6.24 -3.38
CA LYS A 56 13.35 -5.93 -4.12
C LYS A 56 13.20 -4.70 -5.02
N VAL A 57 12.01 -4.51 -5.60
CA VAL A 57 11.67 -3.30 -6.39
C VAL A 57 11.67 -2.08 -5.47
N HIS A 58 11.03 -2.20 -4.31
CA HIS A 58 10.96 -1.13 -3.34
C HIS A 58 12.34 -0.72 -2.83
N VAL A 59 13.18 -1.68 -2.42
CA VAL A 59 14.56 -1.41 -1.97
C VAL A 59 15.40 -0.76 -3.08
N PHE A 60 15.23 -1.20 -4.33
CA PHE A 60 15.92 -0.59 -5.46
C PHE A 60 15.54 0.89 -5.63
N PHE A 61 14.24 1.22 -5.57
CA PHE A 61 13.77 2.60 -5.70
C PHE A 61 14.09 3.47 -4.48
N GLU A 62 14.01 2.93 -3.25
CA GLU A 62 14.48 3.63 -2.04
C GLU A 62 15.96 4.01 -2.16
N GLY A 63 16.80 3.11 -2.71
CA GLY A 63 18.21 3.39 -2.95
C GLY A 63 18.45 4.52 -3.97
N ILE A 64 17.61 4.61 -5.00
CA ILE A 64 17.66 5.70 -5.99
C ILE A 64 17.29 7.03 -5.34
N GLU A 65 16.18 7.08 -4.60
CA GLU A 65 15.75 8.30 -3.93
C GLU A 65 16.79 8.76 -2.91
N GLN A 66 17.36 7.85 -2.13
CA GLN A 66 18.43 8.18 -1.19
C GLN A 66 19.66 8.77 -1.92
N ALA A 67 20.04 8.24 -3.08
CA ALA A 67 21.12 8.82 -3.87
C ALA A 67 20.79 10.23 -4.38
N ILE A 68 19.54 10.47 -4.79
CA ILE A 68 19.06 11.80 -5.19
C ILE A 68 19.07 12.77 -4.00
N GLU A 69 18.59 12.34 -2.83
CA GLU A 69 18.63 13.12 -1.59
C GLU A 69 20.06 13.50 -1.17
N GLN A 70 21.03 12.63 -1.47
CA GLN A 70 22.47 12.88 -1.26
C GLN A 70 23.08 13.81 -2.33
N GLY A 71 22.28 14.32 -3.27
CA GLY A 71 22.69 15.32 -4.26
C GLY A 71 23.01 14.76 -5.65
N MET A 72 22.79 13.47 -5.90
CA MET A 72 22.93 12.91 -7.25
C MET A 72 21.83 13.44 -8.17
N LYS A 73 22.18 13.85 -9.38
CA LYS A 73 21.17 14.29 -10.34
C LYS A 73 20.41 13.09 -10.93
N PRO A 74 19.09 13.16 -11.17
CA PRO A 74 18.32 12.06 -11.73
C PRO A 74 18.92 11.50 -13.04
N GLU A 75 19.48 12.35 -13.90
CA GLU A 75 20.10 11.95 -15.16
C GLU A 75 21.37 11.12 -14.97
N GLU A 76 22.01 11.21 -13.79
CA GLU A 76 23.23 10.51 -13.46
C GLU A 76 22.98 9.09 -12.91
N ILE A 77 21.78 8.83 -12.39
CA ILE A 77 21.40 7.56 -11.73
C ILE A 77 21.66 6.37 -12.64
N ALA A 78 21.24 6.45 -13.91
CA ALA A 78 21.35 5.33 -14.84
C ALA A 78 22.81 4.97 -15.24
N PHE A 79 23.79 5.81 -14.91
CA PHE A 79 25.21 5.53 -15.10
C PHE A 79 25.84 4.82 -13.90
N GLN A 80 25.21 4.84 -12.73
CA GLN A 80 25.68 4.10 -11.56
C GLN A 80 25.46 2.60 -11.80
N GLN A 81 26.48 1.79 -11.56
CA GLN A 81 26.43 0.34 -11.85
C GLN A 81 25.24 -0.35 -11.14
N GLN A 82 25.05 -0.03 -9.86
CA GLN A 82 23.98 -0.57 -9.01
C GLN A 82 22.57 -0.10 -9.38
N PHE A 83 22.44 1.01 -10.11
CA PHE A 83 21.17 1.56 -10.60
C PHE A 83 21.12 1.58 -12.12
N SER A 84 21.94 0.78 -12.79
CA SER A 84 22.02 0.80 -14.24
C SER A 84 20.70 0.34 -14.88
N ARG A 85 20.47 0.71 -16.16
CA ARG A 85 19.32 0.21 -16.94
C ARG A 85 19.24 -1.32 -16.97
N ALA A 86 20.39 -2.01 -16.93
CA ALA A 86 20.43 -3.46 -16.85
C ALA A 86 19.91 -3.95 -15.50
N GLU A 87 20.29 -3.31 -14.41
CA GLU A 87 19.86 -3.69 -13.06
C GLU A 87 18.38 -3.41 -12.83
N LEU A 88 17.88 -2.25 -13.29
CA LEU A 88 16.45 -1.94 -13.28
C LEU A 88 15.64 -3.06 -13.96
N ARG A 89 16.02 -3.48 -15.19
CA ARG A 89 15.34 -4.57 -15.90
C ARG A 89 15.35 -5.88 -15.11
N LYS A 90 16.49 -6.24 -14.50
CA LYS A 90 16.58 -7.46 -13.70
C LYS A 90 15.64 -7.42 -12.51
N VAL A 91 15.60 -6.31 -11.78
CA VAL A 91 14.74 -6.15 -10.60
C VAL A 91 13.26 -6.20 -10.99
N LEU A 92 12.85 -5.49 -12.05
CA LEU A 92 11.47 -5.51 -12.53
C LEU A 92 11.04 -6.91 -13.03
N ALA A 93 11.94 -7.66 -13.68
CA ALA A 93 11.66 -9.01 -14.16
C ALA A 93 11.39 -10.04 -13.05
N LEU A 94 11.70 -9.72 -11.79
CA LEU A 94 11.35 -10.58 -10.64
C LEU A 94 9.86 -10.55 -10.30
N TYR A 95 9.13 -9.54 -10.79
CA TYR A 95 7.73 -9.31 -10.46
C TYR A 95 6.86 -9.17 -11.72
N PRO A 96 6.78 -10.24 -12.55
CA PRO A 96 5.79 -10.27 -13.62
C PRO A 96 4.38 -10.25 -13.03
N GLY A 97 3.36 -9.91 -13.83
CA GLY A 97 1.99 -9.74 -13.34
C GLY A 97 1.43 -10.91 -12.53
N LYS A 98 1.85 -12.14 -12.85
CA LYS A 98 1.50 -13.33 -12.07
C LYS A 98 2.06 -13.32 -10.64
N GLU A 99 3.32 -12.92 -10.45
CA GLU A 99 3.92 -12.85 -9.12
C GLU A 99 3.35 -11.68 -8.31
N VAL A 100 3.05 -10.54 -8.96
CA VAL A 100 2.35 -9.43 -8.32
C VAL A 100 0.97 -9.87 -7.84
N LYS A 101 0.17 -10.53 -8.69
CA LYS A 101 -1.16 -11.04 -8.33
C LYS A 101 -1.07 -12.03 -7.16
N LYS A 102 -0.11 -12.96 -7.20
CA LYS A 102 0.10 -13.94 -6.13
C LYS A 102 0.49 -13.28 -4.79
N GLY A 103 1.34 -12.26 -4.82
CA GLY A 103 1.71 -11.48 -3.64
C GLY A 103 0.50 -10.75 -3.03
N LEU A 104 -0.35 -10.16 -3.88
CA LEU A 104 -1.59 -9.50 -3.45
C LEU A 104 -2.62 -10.49 -2.90
N GLU A 105 -2.74 -11.68 -3.48
CA GLU A 105 -3.61 -12.74 -2.97
C GLU A 105 -3.18 -13.20 -1.58
N GLN A 106 -1.86 -13.40 -1.38
CA GLN A 106 -1.33 -13.77 -0.07
C GLN A 106 -1.55 -12.65 0.96
N LEU A 107 -1.37 -11.39 0.56
CA LEU A 107 -1.66 -10.24 1.41
C LEU A 107 -3.14 -10.22 1.81
N TYR A 108 -4.06 -10.42 0.86
CA TYR A 108 -5.50 -10.49 1.13
C TYR A 108 -5.83 -11.55 2.17
N ARG A 109 -5.35 -12.79 1.97
CA ARG A 109 -5.56 -13.91 2.90
C ARG A 109 -4.97 -13.65 4.30
N ASN A 110 -3.85 -12.93 4.39
CA ASN A 110 -3.26 -12.56 5.68
C ASN A 110 -4.13 -11.53 6.42
N VAL A 111 -4.62 -10.52 5.69
CA VAL A 111 -5.52 -9.51 6.25
C VAL A 111 -6.81 -10.16 6.71
N GLU A 112 -7.43 -11.00 5.89
CA GLU A 112 -8.64 -11.74 6.24
C GLU A 112 -8.47 -12.51 7.57
N LYS A 113 -7.35 -13.20 7.77
CA LYS A 113 -7.04 -13.94 9.01
C LYS A 113 -6.83 -13.07 10.24
N HIS A 114 -6.39 -11.82 10.06
CA HIS A 114 -6.20 -10.88 11.17
C HIS A 114 -7.51 -10.21 11.59
N LEU A 115 -8.48 -10.18 10.69
CA LEU A 115 -9.77 -9.56 10.92
C LEU A 115 -10.78 -10.57 11.47
N VAL A 116 -11.80 -10.05 12.15
CA VAL A 116 -12.95 -10.87 12.56
C VAL A 116 -13.71 -11.32 11.32
N GLU A 117 -14.12 -12.59 11.28
CA GLU A 117 -14.91 -13.15 10.18
C GLU A 117 -16.14 -12.28 9.86
N ASN A 118 -16.43 -12.10 8.57
CA ASN A 118 -17.55 -11.30 8.06
C ASN A 118 -17.58 -9.83 8.51
N SER A 119 -16.43 -9.27 8.91
CA SER A 119 -16.34 -7.88 9.31
C SER A 119 -16.36 -6.93 8.10
N PRO A 120 -17.17 -5.85 8.12
CA PRO A 120 -17.13 -4.81 7.10
C PRO A 120 -15.77 -4.09 7.05
N LEU A 121 -14.92 -4.28 8.06
CA LEU A 121 -13.57 -3.74 8.12
C LEU A 121 -12.65 -4.30 7.03
N LEU A 122 -12.88 -5.54 6.56
CA LEU A 122 -12.03 -6.14 5.53
C LEU A 122 -12.03 -5.31 4.26
N GLN A 123 -13.22 -4.94 3.77
CA GLN A 123 -13.37 -4.12 2.58
C GLN A 123 -12.75 -2.73 2.74
N VAL A 124 -12.87 -2.13 3.93
CA VAL A 124 -12.29 -0.82 4.20
C VAL A 124 -10.76 -0.89 4.23
N VAL A 125 -10.20 -1.82 4.99
CA VAL A 125 -8.75 -2.04 5.08
C VAL A 125 -8.17 -2.37 3.70
N TRP A 126 -8.85 -3.23 2.95
CA TRP A 126 -8.43 -3.64 1.61
C TRP A 126 -8.38 -2.46 0.64
N ARG A 127 -9.36 -1.56 0.70
CA ARG A 127 -9.35 -0.32 -0.08
C ARG A 127 -8.16 0.59 0.28
N HIS A 128 -7.85 0.73 1.57
CA HIS A 128 -6.67 1.50 1.98
C HIS A 128 -5.35 0.86 1.53
N MET A 129 -5.26 -0.47 1.53
CA MET A 129 -4.12 -1.19 0.97
C MET A 129 -3.99 -0.99 -0.54
N GLN A 130 -5.10 -0.97 -1.28
CA GLN A 130 -5.12 -0.65 -2.70
C GLN A 130 -4.54 0.75 -2.94
N ASP A 131 -5.02 1.74 -2.20
CA ASP A 131 -4.61 3.13 -2.38
C ASP A 131 -3.10 3.31 -2.13
N GLU A 132 -2.56 2.70 -1.07
CA GLU A 132 -1.11 2.73 -0.81
C GLU A 132 -0.31 1.95 -1.88
N PHE A 133 -0.82 0.80 -2.39
CA PHE A 133 -0.14 0.07 -3.46
C PHE A 133 -0.06 0.89 -4.75
N LEU A 134 -1.16 1.53 -5.12
CA LEU A 134 -1.23 2.37 -6.31
C LEU A 134 -0.35 3.61 -6.19
N LYS A 135 -0.23 4.17 -4.99
CA LYS A 135 0.68 5.28 -4.69
C LYS A 135 2.14 4.87 -4.88
N GLU A 136 2.54 3.70 -4.39
CA GLU A 136 3.87 3.15 -4.61
C GLU A 136 4.16 2.88 -6.08
N LEU A 137 3.22 2.27 -6.82
CA LEU A 137 3.38 2.08 -8.26
C LEU A 137 3.55 3.39 -9.02
N LYS A 138 2.74 4.41 -8.71
CA LYS A 138 2.88 5.75 -9.32
C LYS A 138 4.24 6.37 -9.01
N ARG A 139 4.73 6.20 -7.77
CA ARG A 139 6.06 6.65 -7.34
C ARG A 139 7.16 5.99 -8.18
N TYR A 140 7.08 4.68 -8.39
CA TYR A 140 8.03 3.96 -9.25
C TYR A 140 8.00 4.46 -10.70
N HIS A 141 6.81 4.60 -11.30
CA HIS A 141 6.68 5.17 -12.66
C HIS A 141 7.31 6.56 -12.76
N GLN A 142 7.11 7.42 -11.76
CA GLN A 142 7.71 8.75 -11.72
C GLN A 142 9.25 8.69 -11.68
N ILE A 143 9.83 7.84 -10.82
CA ILE A 143 11.28 7.69 -10.73
C ILE A 143 11.85 7.11 -12.03
N ILE A 144 11.19 6.12 -12.64
CA ILE A 144 11.57 5.57 -13.95
C ILE A 144 11.60 6.68 -15.00
N GLY A 145 10.55 7.50 -15.06
CA GLY A 145 10.44 8.60 -16.02
C GLY A 145 11.54 9.66 -15.86
N GLN A 146 11.95 9.95 -14.62
CA GLN A 146 12.97 10.94 -14.31
C GLN A 146 14.40 10.41 -14.54
N CYS A 147 14.69 9.19 -14.07
CA CYS A 147 16.06 8.66 -14.01
C CYS A 147 16.44 7.83 -15.26
N TYR A 148 15.45 7.31 -16.00
CA TYR A 148 15.67 6.37 -17.11
C TYR A 148 14.96 6.81 -18.40
N ALA A 149 14.94 8.11 -18.67
CA ALA A 149 14.37 8.67 -19.89
C ALA A 149 14.87 7.94 -21.15
N ASN A 150 13.97 7.77 -22.13
CA ASN A 150 14.19 7.09 -23.42
C ASN A 150 14.58 5.59 -23.33
N SER A 151 14.53 4.96 -22.15
CA SER A 151 14.94 3.56 -21.98
C SER A 151 13.90 2.53 -22.45
N ARG A 152 12.64 2.94 -22.62
CA ARG A 152 11.47 2.06 -22.84
C ARG A 152 11.37 0.93 -21.79
N ILE A 153 11.91 1.15 -20.59
CA ILE A 153 11.79 0.24 -19.47
C ILE A 153 10.62 0.72 -18.62
N ASP A 154 9.72 -0.18 -18.29
CA ASP A 154 8.60 0.11 -17.41
C ASP A 154 8.20 -1.14 -16.61
N LEU A 155 7.37 -0.97 -15.59
CA LEU A 155 6.70 -2.07 -14.91
C LEU A 155 5.76 -2.77 -15.89
N GLU A 156 5.78 -4.11 -15.89
CA GLU A 156 4.88 -4.90 -16.75
C GLU A 156 3.41 -4.75 -16.33
N VAL A 157 3.17 -4.58 -15.03
CA VAL A 157 1.84 -4.46 -14.45
C VAL A 157 1.36 -3.01 -14.51
N SER A 158 0.21 -2.79 -15.14
CA SER A 158 -0.42 -1.49 -15.18
C SER A 158 -1.23 -1.18 -13.92
N ILE A 159 -1.57 0.10 -13.73
CA ILE A 159 -2.51 0.54 -12.70
C ILE A 159 -3.87 -0.18 -12.84
N GLN A 160 -4.31 -0.44 -14.07
CA GLN A 160 -5.59 -1.09 -14.34
C GLN A 160 -5.56 -2.58 -13.95
N ASP A 161 -4.43 -3.26 -14.17
CA ASP A 161 -4.25 -4.65 -13.76
C ASP A 161 -4.34 -4.77 -12.24
N VAL A 162 -3.67 -3.87 -11.50
CA VAL A 162 -3.75 -3.86 -10.04
C VAL A 162 -5.16 -3.60 -9.54
N LEU A 163 -5.85 -2.60 -10.08
CA LEU A 163 -7.26 -2.35 -9.74
C LEU A 163 -8.13 -3.59 -9.97
N THR A 164 -7.87 -4.32 -11.06
CA THR A 164 -8.56 -5.56 -11.38
C THR A 164 -8.25 -6.65 -10.37
N TYR A 165 -7.00 -6.84 -9.98
CA TYR A 165 -6.60 -7.83 -8.97
C TYR A 165 -7.24 -7.54 -7.62
N PHE A 166 -7.16 -6.30 -7.12
CA PHE A 166 -7.79 -5.90 -5.86
C PHE A 166 -9.31 -6.11 -5.88
N SER A 167 -9.97 -5.80 -7.00
CA SER A 167 -11.41 -6.01 -7.16
C SER A 167 -11.80 -7.49 -7.19
N GLN A 168 -11.00 -8.35 -7.83
CA GLN A 168 -11.26 -9.79 -7.88
C GLN A 168 -11.28 -10.42 -6.48
N PHE A 169 -10.28 -10.13 -5.65
CA PHE A 169 -10.22 -10.68 -4.30
C PHE A 169 -11.36 -10.20 -3.40
N ALA A 170 -11.83 -8.97 -3.61
CA ALA A 170 -12.95 -8.40 -2.88
C ALA A 170 -14.33 -8.97 -3.29
N GLN A 171 -14.44 -9.62 -4.45
CA GLN A 171 -15.68 -10.20 -4.99
C GLN A 171 -15.79 -11.72 -4.75
N GLU A 172 -14.68 -12.39 -4.46
CA GLU A 172 -14.63 -13.84 -4.22
C GLU A 172 -15.20 -14.24 -2.83
N HIS A 173 -15.58 -13.27 -1.99
CA HIS A 173 -16.13 -13.43 -0.63
C HIS A 173 -17.23 -12.39 -0.33
#